data_AF-A0A7S1T0V5-F1
#
_entry.id   AF-A0A7S1T0V5-F1
#
_cell.length_a   1.000
_cell.length_b   1.000
_cell.length_c   1.000
_cell.angle_alpha   90.00
_cell.angle_beta   90.00
_cell.angle_gamma   90.00
#
_symmetry.space_group_name_H-M   'P 1'
#
loop_
_entity.id
_entity.type
_entity.pdbx_description
1 polymer ?
#
loop_
_entity_poly.entity_id
_entity_poly.type
_entity_poly.pdbx_seq_one_letter_code
_entity_poly.pdbx_strand_id
1 'polypeptide(L)'
;MGTENFSLYEQWFRLADEDNDGKVGGAEAVKFFKRSELPQPVLAQVWQIASAGAAALSKPQFSAAMQLVSLAQQSGGNINPQAARQIMVGLGPKL
;
A
#
# COMPACT_ATOMS: atom_id res chain seq x y z
N MET A 1 6.22 15.59 -18.14
CA MET A 1 5.73 14.21 -18.34
C MET A 1 6.03 13.47 -17.06
N GLY A 2 5.03 13.13 -16.26
CA GLY A 2 5.23 12.62 -14.89
C GLY A 2 4.17 11.62 -14.45
N THR A 3 3.68 10.81 -15.39
CA THR A 3 2.57 9.85 -15.17
C THR A 3 3.03 8.39 -15.23
N GLU A 4 4.32 8.12 -15.04
CA GLU A 4 4.83 6.74 -15.10
C GLU A 4 4.42 5.92 -13.86
N ASN A 5 4.37 6.54 -12.68
CA ASN A 5 3.97 5.85 -11.45
C ASN A 5 2.46 5.58 -11.37
N PHE A 6 1.63 6.48 -11.91
CA PHE A 6 0.17 6.37 -11.80
C PHE A 6 -0.38 5.14 -12.53
N SER A 7 0.25 4.78 -13.66
CA SER A 7 -0.15 3.63 -14.47
C SER A 7 0.25 2.29 -13.85
N LEU A 8 1.41 2.22 -13.17
CA LEU A 8 1.87 1.02 -12.49
C LEU A 8 1.01 0.70 -11.26
N TYR A 9 0.73 1.70 -10.42
CA TYR A 9 -0.14 1.51 -9.27
C TYR A 9 -1.57 1.14 -9.68
N GLU A 10 -2.08 1.67 -10.80
CA GLU A 10 -3.38 1.26 -11.31
C GLU A 10 -3.40 -0.20 -11.79
N GLN A 11 -2.35 -0.67 -12.47
CA GLN A 11 -2.24 -2.08 -12.84
C GLN A 11 -2.17 -2.99 -11.61
N TRP A 12 -1.37 -2.62 -10.61
CA TRP A 12 -1.29 -3.37 -9.36
C TRP A 12 -2.58 -3.34 -8.57
N PHE A 13 -3.29 -2.21 -8.59
CA PHE A 13 -4.61 -2.08 -7.98
C PHE A 13 -5.59 -3.07 -8.61
N ARG A 14 -5.68 -3.11 -9.95
CA ARG A 14 -6.55 -4.08 -10.65
C ARG A 14 -6.15 -5.53 -10.42
N LEU A 15 -4.87 -5.80 -10.15
CA LEU A 15 -4.39 -7.15 -9.81
C LEU A 15 -4.69 -7.55 -8.36
N ALA A 16 -4.92 -6.56 -7.49
CA ALA A 16 -5.28 -6.77 -6.09
C ALA A 16 -6.79 -6.80 -5.89
N ASP A 17 -7.53 -5.98 -6.63
CA ASP A 17 -8.99 -5.89 -6.71
C ASP A 17 -9.53 -7.11 -7.49
N GLU A 18 -9.73 -8.24 -6.80
CA GLU A 18 -10.16 -9.51 -7.43
C GLU A 18 -11.64 -9.43 -7.86
N ASP A 19 -12.46 -8.67 -7.13
CA ASP A 19 -13.89 -8.50 -7.40
C ASP A 19 -14.24 -7.28 -8.27
N ASN A 20 -13.24 -6.45 -8.61
CA ASN A 20 -13.35 -5.26 -9.46
C ASN A 20 -14.37 -4.25 -8.94
N ASP A 21 -14.48 -4.13 -7.61
CA ASP A 21 -15.43 -3.24 -6.96
C ASP A 21 -14.86 -1.83 -6.71
N GLY A 22 -13.58 -1.63 -7.07
CA GLY A 22 -12.89 -0.35 -6.96
C GLY A 22 -12.27 -0.07 -5.58
N LYS A 23 -12.17 -1.09 -4.73
CA LYS A 23 -11.43 -1.07 -3.45
C LYS A 23 -10.73 -2.41 -3.26
N VAL A 24 -9.71 -2.44 -2.42
CA VAL A 24 -9.00 -3.70 -2.10
C VAL A 24 -9.28 -4.05 -0.65
N GLY A 25 -10.03 -5.12 -0.41
CA GLY A 25 -10.32 -5.62 0.91
C GLY A 25 -9.08 -6.09 1.66
N GLY A 26 -9.17 -6.20 2.99
CA GLY A 26 -8.05 -6.66 3.81
C GLY A 26 -7.49 -8.02 3.41
N ALA A 27 -8.36 -8.96 3.04
CA ALA A 27 -7.94 -10.29 2.59
C ALA A 27 -7.17 -10.23 1.26
N GLU A 28 -7.67 -9.45 0.31
CA GLU A 28 -7.08 -9.27 -1.02
C GLU A 28 -5.73 -8.55 -0.94
N ALA A 29 -5.65 -7.46 -0.18
CA ALA A 29 -4.41 -6.72 0.01
C ALA A 29 -3.35 -7.58 0.70
N VAL A 30 -3.70 -8.34 1.74
CA VAL A 30 -2.76 -9.27 2.39
C VAL A 30 -2.27 -10.33 1.40
N LYS A 31 -3.17 -10.89 0.58
CA LYS A 31 -2.81 -11.87 -0.46
C LYS A 31 -1.90 -11.26 -1.52
N PHE A 32 -2.15 -10.01 -1.91
CA PHE A 32 -1.32 -9.27 -2.86
C PHE A 32 0.06 -8.94 -2.28
N PHE A 33 0.13 -8.35 -1.09
CA PHE A 33 1.41 -7.99 -0.45
C PHE A 33 2.26 -9.21 -0.05
N LYS A 34 1.64 -10.38 0.16
CA LYS A 34 2.39 -11.63 0.33
C LYS A 34 3.29 -11.96 -0.87
N ARG A 35 2.97 -11.46 -2.08
CA ARG A 35 3.83 -11.59 -3.26
C ARG A 35 5.15 -10.82 -3.13
N SER A 36 5.23 -9.87 -2.20
CA SER A 36 6.43 -9.07 -1.94
C SER A 36 7.47 -9.78 -1.06
N GLU A 37 7.22 -11.03 -0.68
CA GLU A 37 8.11 -11.87 0.15
C GLU A 37 8.42 -11.29 1.54
N LEU A 38 7.63 -10.31 1.98
CA LEU A 38 7.77 -9.69 3.29
C LEU A 38 7.15 -10.56 4.38
N PRO A 39 7.66 -10.48 5.63
CA PRO A 39 7.07 -11.16 6.76
C PRO A 39 5.63 -10.70 7.00
N GLN A 40 4.76 -11.63 7.35
CA GLN A 40 3.35 -11.36 7.69
C GLN A 40 3.12 -10.23 8.72
N PRO A 41 3.91 -10.08 9.80
CA PRO A 41 3.74 -8.95 10.73
C PRO A 41 4.02 -7.59 10.08
N VAL A 42 4.94 -7.54 9.12
CA VAL A 42 5.29 -6.32 8.38
C VAL A 42 4.14 -5.94 7.44
N LEU A 43 3.58 -6.93 6.74
CA LEU A 43 2.41 -6.73 5.88
C LEU A 43 1.19 -6.24 6.66
N ALA A 44 0.96 -6.79 7.85
CA ALA A 44 -0.10 -6.32 8.74
C ALA A 44 0.12 -4.85 9.15
N GLN A 45 1.37 -4.46 9.43
CA GLN A 45 1.71 -3.09 9.77
C GLN A 45 1.50 -2.12 8.59
N VAL A 46 1.91 -2.49 7.37
CA VAL A 46 1.61 -1.72 6.14
C VAL A 46 0.11 -1.50 6.01
N TRP A 47 -0.66 -2.59 6.12
CA TRP A 47 -2.10 -2.55 5.99
C TRP A 47 -2.75 -1.62 7.01
N GLN A 48 -2.39 -1.76 8.29
CA GLN A 48 -2.94 -0.92 9.36
C GLN A 48 -2.65 0.56 9.15
N ILE A 49 -1.45 0.89 8.67
CA ILE A 49 -1.06 2.26 8.41
C ILE A 49 -1.82 2.81 7.20
N ALA A 50 -1.82 2.09 6.07
CA ALA A 50 -2.44 2.55 4.83
C ALA A 50 -3.98 2.64 4.89
N SER A 51 -4.63 1.69 5.58
CA SER A 51 -6.09 1.67 5.71
C SER A 51 -6.62 2.74 6.66
N ALA A 52 -5.78 3.29 7.54
CA ALA A 52 -6.19 4.23 8.58
C ALA A 52 -7.41 3.73 9.41
N GLY A 53 -7.53 2.40 9.57
CA GLY A 53 -8.66 1.76 10.27
C GLY A 53 -9.85 1.37 9.38
N ALA A 54 -9.78 1.57 8.06
CA ALA A 54 -10.79 1.10 7.12
C ALA A 54 -10.70 -0.43 6.88
N ALA A 55 -11.83 -1.03 6.48
CA ALA A 55 -11.90 -2.44 6.10
C ALA A 55 -11.36 -2.73 4.68
N ALA A 56 -11.17 -1.69 3.86
CA ALA A 56 -10.70 -1.77 2.48
C ALA A 56 -9.80 -0.56 2.16
N LEU A 57 -8.90 -0.72 1.18
CA LEU A 57 -8.04 0.34 0.65
C LEU A 57 -8.66 0.90 -0.63
N SER A 58 -8.92 2.21 -0.65
CA SER A 58 -9.21 2.94 -1.88
C SER A 58 -7.94 3.12 -2.73
N LYS A 59 -8.06 3.40 -4.03
CA LYS A 59 -6.93 3.71 -4.94
C LYS A 59 -5.78 4.53 -4.29
N PRO A 60 -6.02 5.70 -3.65
CA PRO A 60 -4.93 6.48 -3.03
C PRO A 60 -4.29 5.79 -1.83
N GLN A 61 -5.07 5.05 -1.04
CA GLN A 61 -4.56 4.28 0.10
C GLN A 61 -3.76 3.07 -0.36
N PHE A 62 -4.16 2.43 -1.46
CA PHE A 62 -3.41 1.33 -2.07
C PHE A 62 -2.05 1.81 -2.59
N SER A 63 -2.00 2.96 -3.27
CA SER A 63 -0.73 3.56 -3.71
C SER A 63 0.20 3.82 -2.52
N ALA A 64 -0.33 4.37 -1.42
CA ALA A 64 0.44 4.55 -0.18
C ALA A 64 0.95 3.20 0.37
N ALA A 65 0.09 2.18 0.41
CA ALA A 65 0.46 0.83 0.85
C ALA A 65 1.59 0.25 -0.01
N MET A 66 1.55 0.42 -1.33
CA MET A 66 2.60 -0.04 -2.24
C MET A 66 3.94 0.65 -1.97
N GLN A 67 3.93 1.95 -1.68
CA GLN A 67 5.15 2.66 -1.29
C GLN A 67 5.71 2.15 0.04
N LEU A 68 4.84 1.82 1.00
CA LEU A 68 5.25 1.22 2.28
C LEU A 68 5.85 -0.17 2.08
N VAL A 69 5.26 -0.99 1.23
CA VAL A 69 5.80 -2.31 0.85
C VAL A 69 7.18 -2.16 0.23
N SER A 70 7.35 -1.26 -0.74
CA SER A 70 8.66 -1.01 -1.36
C SER A 70 9.70 -0.51 -0.35
N LEU A 71 9.30 0.33 0.61
CA LEU A 71 10.17 0.80 1.68
C LEU A 71 10.59 -0.37 2.59
N ALA A 72 9.65 -1.24 2.93
CA ALA A 72 9.88 -2.41 3.77
C ALA A 72 10.82 -3.40 3.10
N GLN A 73 10.65 -3.64 1.80
CA GLN A 73 11.52 -4.52 1.02
C GLN A 73 12.96 -4.00 1.01
N GLN A 74 13.15 -2.70 0.77
CA GLN A 74 14.46 -2.06 0.82
C GLN A 74 15.09 -2.10 2.21
N SER A 75 14.27 -2.05 3.26
CA SER A 75 14.70 -2.08 4.66
C SER A 75 14.82 -3.50 5.24
N GLY A 76 14.67 -4.55 4.42
CA GLY A 76 14.78 -5.95 4.86
C GLY A 76 13.66 -6.41 5.79
N GLY A 77 12.45 -5.83 5.67
CA GLY A 77 11.30 -6.14 6.51
C GLY A 77 11.14 -5.23 7.73
N ASN A 78 11.93 -4.17 7.87
CA ASN A 78 11.72 -3.21 8.95
C ASN A 78 10.94 -1.99 8.45
N ILE A 79 9.71 -1.80 8.91
CA ILE A 79 8.92 -0.59 8.63
C ILE A 79 8.98 0.32 9.85
N ASN A 80 9.62 1.49 9.67
CA ASN A 80 9.53 2.53 10.67
C ASN A 80 8.15 3.24 10.55
N PRO A 81 7.29 3.21 11.59
CA PRO A 81 6.00 3.90 11.56
C PRO A 81 6.14 5.41 11.32
N GLN A 82 7.28 6.02 11.64
CA GLN A 82 7.56 7.42 11.31
C GLN A 82 7.81 7.63 9.81
N ALA A 83 8.56 6.73 9.17
CA ALA A 83 8.76 6.77 7.72
C ALA A 83 7.45 6.49 6.97
N ALA A 84 6.64 5.60 7.52
CA ALA A 84 5.32 5.33 6.98
C ALA A 84 4.38 6.53 7.05
N ARG A 85 4.40 7.25 8.19
CA ARG A 85 3.72 8.53 8.35
C ARG A 85 4.21 9.58 7.36
N GLN A 86 5.51 9.64 7.06
CA GLN A 86 6.04 10.58 6.06
C GLN A 86 5.48 10.31 4.65
N ILE A 87 5.30 9.05 4.27
CA ILE A 87 4.67 8.68 2.99
C ILE A 87 3.20 9.10 2.98
N MET A 88 2.47 8.86 4.07
CA MET A 88 1.06 9.27 4.18
C MET A 88 0.88 10.79 4.23
N VAL A 89 1.79 11.51 4.92
CA VAL A 89 1.79 12.98 5.01
C VAL A 89 2.20 13.61 3.69
N GLY A 90 3.15 13.00 2.96
CA GLY A 90 3.56 13.44 1.62
C GLY A 90 2.50 13.20 0.53
N LEU A 91 1.54 12.31 0.78
CA LEU A 91 0.35 12.07 -0.07
C LEU A 91 -0.86 12.96 0.30
N GLY A 92 -0.79 13.69 1.42
CA GLY A 92 -1.75 14.74 1.77
C GLY A 92 -1.49 16.03 0.99
N PRO A 93 -2.52 16.85 0.72
CA PRO A 93 -2.38 18.04 -0.11
C PRO A 93 -1.33 18.95 0.52
N LYS A 94 -0.39 19.42 -0.32
CA LYS A 94 0.40 20.61 0.01
C LYS A 94 -0.63 21.69 0.36
N LEU A 95 -0.54 22.19 1.58
CA LEU A 95 -1.33 23.32 2.08
C LEU A 95 -1.30 24.48 1.07
#